data_AF-A0A7S2P0U3-F1
#
_entry.id   AF-A0A7S2P0U3-F1
#
_cell.length_a   1.000
_cell.length_b   1.000
_cell.length_c   1.000
_cell.angle_alpha   90.00
_cell.angle_beta   90.00
_cell.angle_gamma   90.00
#
_symmetry.space_group_name_H-M   'P 1'
#
loop_
_entity.id
_entity.type
_entity.pdbx_description
1 polymer ?
#
loop_
_entity_poly.entity_id
_entity_poly.type
_entity_poly.pdbx_seq_one_letter_code
_entity_poly.pdbx_strand_id
1 'polypeptide(L)'
;DRARAQGTTVQGENIAAGRPSAEGTLHQFKRSPGHCKNMLDPRYTVFAMGYAPGGAYTHYWTQMYRDSGDVDTSCYPPASMVQVARREPEPEQGHATED
;
A
#
# COMPACT_ATOMS: atom_id res chain seq x y z
N ASP A 1 -12.50 -19.22 -2.45
CA ASP A 1 -13.93 -18.85 -2.56
C ASP A 1 -14.21 -17.36 -2.52
N ARG A 2 -13.70 -16.59 -1.54
CA ARG A 2 -13.92 -15.12 -1.48
C ARG A 2 -13.56 -14.36 -2.77
N ALA A 3 -12.34 -14.59 -3.30
CA ALA A 3 -11.90 -13.96 -4.55
C ALA A 3 -12.82 -14.33 -5.74
N ARG A 4 -13.18 -15.61 -5.87
CA ARG A 4 -14.06 -16.10 -6.94
C ARG A 4 -15.45 -15.48 -6.88
N ALA A 5 -15.99 -15.27 -5.68
CA ALA A 5 -17.27 -14.59 -5.49
C ALA A 5 -17.27 -13.13 -5.98
N GLN A 6 -16.08 -12.52 -6.10
CA GLN A 6 -15.87 -11.18 -6.64
C GLN A 6 -15.39 -11.21 -8.11
N GLY A 7 -15.54 -12.35 -8.80
CA GLY A 7 -15.15 -12.50 -10.20
C GLY A 7 -13.64 -12.50 -10.44
N THR A 8 -12.82 -12.74 -9.41
CA THR A 8 -11.35 -12.71 -9.51
C THR A 8 -10.70 -13.96 -8.92
N THR A 9 -9.38 -14.10 -9.10
CA THR A 9 -8.56 -15.18 -8.54
C THR A 9 -7.50 -14.60 -7.61
N VAL A 10 -6.95 -15.43 -6.72
CA VAL A 10 -5.82 -15.04 -5.86
C VAL A 10 -4.72 -16.08 -5.98
N GLN A 11 -3.48 -15.60 -6.04
CA GLN A 11 -2.28 -16.44 -6.08
C GLN A 11 -1.42 -16.31 -4.83
N GLY A 12 -1.61 -15.23 -4.06
CA GLY A 12 -1.02 -15.04 -2.74
C GLY A 12 -1.89 -14.12 -1.88
N GLU A 13 -1.76 -14.24 -0.56
CA GLU A 13 -2.43 -13.38 0.41
C GLU A 13 -1.50 -13.15 1.62
N ASN A 14 -1.38 -11.89 2.05
CA ASN A 14 -0.88 -11.54 3.38
C ASN A 14 -2.04 -11.02 4.23
N ILE A 15 -2.04 -11.34 5.51
CA ILE A 15 -3.05 -10.87 6.48
C ILE A 15 -2.32 -10.30 7.71
N ALA A 16 -2.71 -9.10 8.13
CA ALA A 16 -2.17 -8.43 9.30
C ALA A 16 -3.29 -7.85 10.16
N ALA A 17 -2.99 -7.69 11.45
CA ALA A 17 -3.89 -7.04 12.39
C ALA A 17 -3.11 -6.15 13.36
N GLY A 18 -3.79 -5.14 13.90
CA GLY A 18 -3.32 -4.29 15.01
C GLY A 18 -2.57 -3.01 14.62
N ARG A 19 -2.18 -2.83 13.36
CA ARG A 19 -1.58 -1.57 12.88
C ARG A 19 -2.67 -0.64 12.32
N PRO A 20 -2.74 0.63 12.74
CA PRO A 20 -3.77 1.55 12.26
C PRO A 20 -3.49 2.11 10.86
N SER A 21 -2.23 2.08 10.40
CA SER A 21 -1.81 2.69 9.14
C SER A 21 -1.36 1.65 8.10
N ALA A 22 -1.51 2.02 6.83
CA ALA A 22 -1.01 1.22 5.71
C ALA A 22 0.52 1.05 5.77
N GLU A 23 1.26 2.12 6.06
CA GLU A 23 2.72 2.07 6.23
C GLU A 23 3.13 1.09 7.35
N GLY A 24 2.50 1.20 8.52
CA GLY A 24 2.77 0.30 9.65
C GLY A 24 2.48 -1.16 9.33
N THR A 25 1.46 -1.41 8.52
CA THR A 25 1.08 -2.73 8.02
C THR A 25 2.10 -3.28 7.03
N LEU A 26 2.56 -2.47 6.06
CA LEU A 26 3.62 -2.87 5.13
C LEU A 26 4.93 -3.19 5.87
N HIS A 27 5.27 -2.43 6.91
CA HIS A 27 6.40 -2.77 7.78
C HIS A 27 6.21 -4.09 8.54
N GLN A 28 4.99 -4.40 8.97
CA GLN A 28 4.67 -5.68 9.62
C GLN A 28 4.86 -6.86 8.66
N PHE A 29 4.38 -6.73 7.41
CA PHE A 29 4.63 -7.73 6.38
C PHE A 29 6.12 -7.87 6.06
N LYS A 30 6.85 -6.75 5.92
CA LYS A 30 8.29 -6.77 5.62
C LYS A 30 9.12 -7.51 6.66
N ARG A 31 8.72 -7.40 7.94
CA ARG A 31 9.42 -8.05 9.07
C ARG A 31 9.06 -9.53 9.25
N SER A 32 8.09 -10.05 8.49
CA SER A 32 7.73 -11.47 8.51
C SER A 32 8.28 -12.17 7.26
N PRO A 33 9.15 -13.18 7.38
CA PRO A 33 9.76 -13.84 6.22
C PRO A 33 8.75 -14.38 5.19
N GLY A 34 7.63 -14.95 5.64
CA GLY A 34 6.58 -15.46 4.74
C GLY A 34 5.87 -14.34 3.97
N HIS A 35 5.42 -13.30 4.68
CA HIS A 35 4.75 -12.17 4.04
C HIS A 35 5.70 -11.36 3.14
N CYS A 36 6.96 -11.19 3.56
CA CYS A 36 7.99 -10.52 2.79
C CYS A 36 8.29 -11.25 1.48
N LYS A 37 8.33 -12.59 1.50
CA LYS A 37 8.43 -13.39 0.26
C LYS A 37 7.26 -13.12 -0.69
N ASN A 38 6.03 -13.08 -0.19
CA ASN A 38 4.88 -12.72 -1.03
C ASN A 38 4.99 -11.28 -1.58
N MET A 39 5.43 -10.31 -0.79
CA MET A 39 5.59 -8.92 -1.27
C MET A 39 6.64 -8.75 -2.36
N LEU A 40 7.70 -9.55 -2.32
CA LEU A 40 8.85 -9.42 -3.21
C LEU A 40 8.91 -10.52 -4.28
N ASP A 41 7.85 -11.33 -4.42
CA ASP A 41 7.77 -12.35 -5.46
C ASP A 41 7.50 -11.66 -6.81
N PRO A 42 8.45 -11.69 -7.76
CA PRO A 42 8.31 -11.01 -9.04
C PRO A 42 7.21 -11.60 -9.93
N ARG A 43 6.68 -12.78 -9.59
CA ARG A 43 5.54 -13.35 -10.31
C ARG A 43 4.28 -12.53 -10.08
N TYR A 44 4.15 -11.83 -8.96
CA TYR A 44 2.97 -11.01 -8.69
C TYR A 44 3.15 -9.62 -9.29
N THR A 45 2.31 -9.30 -10.26
CA THR A 45 2.36 -8.02 -10.99
C THR A 45 1.23 -7.08 -10.59
N VAL A 46 0.20 -7.60 -9.90
CA VAL A 46 -0.95 -6.83 -9.42
C VAL A 46 -1.25 -7.24 -7.99
N PHE A 47 -1.57 -6.26 -7.14
CA PHE A 47 -2.09 -6.51 -5.80
C PHE A 47 -3.20 -5.53 -5.44
N ALA A 48 -4.00 -5.90 -4.44
CA ALA A 48 -4.99 -5.04 -3.81
C ALA A 48 -4.82 -5.02 -2.29
N MET A 49 -5.01 -3.85 -1.68
CA MET A 49 -5.04 -3.68 -0.23
C MET A 49 -6.48 -3.53 0.25
N GLY A 50 -6.84 -4.29 1.28
CA GLY A 50 -8.12 -4.18 1.99
C GLY A 50 -7.89 -3.77 3.43
N TYR A 51 -8.73 -2.88 3.95
CA TYR A 51 -8.76 -2.48 5.35
C TYR A 51 -10.18 -2.66 5.92
N ALA A 52 -10.27 -3.21 7.12
CA ALA A 52 -11.51 -3.26 7.88
C ALA A 52 -11.24 -2.90 9.36
N PRO A 53 -11.98 -1.92 9.94
CA PRO A 53 -11.95 -1.67 11.36
C PRO A 53 -12.81 -2.68 12.15
N GLY A 54 -12.58 -2.77 13.45
CA GLY A 54 -13.37 -3.58 14.40
C GLY A 54 -12.63 -4.83 14.87
N GLY A 55 -13.36 -5.77 15.50
CA GLY A 55 -12.81 -7.01 16.05
C GLY A 55 -11.81 -6.84 17.20
N ALA A 56 -11.16 -7.93 17.60
CA ALA A 56 -10.28 -7.96 18.78
C ALA A 56 -9.00 -7.11 18.63
N TYR A 57 -8.55 -6.88 17.39
CA TYR A 57 -7.32 -6.14 17.10
C TYR A 57 -7.57 -4.75 16.50
N THR A 58 -8.82 -4.28 16.44
CA THR A 58 -9.29 -2.97 15.96
C THR A 58 -9.05 -2.68 14.47
N HIS A 59 -7.96 -3.18 13.89
CA HIS A 59 -7.52 -2.92 12.53
C HIS A 59 -7.13 -4.24 11.88
N TYR A 60 -7.77 -4.57 10.75
CA TYR A 60 -7.45 -5.74 9.95
C TYR A 60 -7.09 -5.32 8.54
N TRP A 61 -6.05 -5.95 7.99
CA TRP A 61 -5.52 -5.66 6.68
C TRP A 61 -5.30 -6.94 5.87
N THR A 62 -5.61 -6.87 4.59
CA THR A 62 -5.30 -7.93 3.62
C THR A 62 -4.53 -7.34 2.45
N GLN A 63 -3.54 -8.09 1.96
CA GLN A 63 -2.84 -7.81 0.71
C GLN A 63 -2.96 -9.04 -0.19
N MET A 64 -3.78 -8.94 -1.24
CA MET A 64 -4.09 -10.04 -2.15
C MET A 64 -3.36 -9.85 -3.48
N TYR A 65 -2.76 -10.91 -4.01
CA TYR A 65 -1.90 -10.86 -5.20
C TYR A 65 -2.43 -11.67 -6.39
N ARG A 66 -2.10 -11.20 -7.59
CA ARG A 66 -2.26 -11.90 -8.87
C ARG A 66 -1.00 -11.78 -9.72
N ASP A 67 -0.80 -12.74 -10.60
CA ASP A 67 0.30 -12.76 -11.57
C ASP A 67 0.04 -11.91 -12.82
N SER A 68 -1.22 -11.60 -13.09
CA SER A 68 -1.65 -10.70 -14.15
C SER A 68 -3.00 -10.04 -13.82
N GLY A 69 -3.28 -8.91 -14.47
CA GLY A 69 -4.55 -8.20 -14.40
C GLY A 69 -4.37 -6.71 -14.67
N ASP A 70 -5.49 -6.03 -14.90
CA ASP A 70 -5.49 -4.57 -15.00
C ASP A 70 -5.43 -3.95 -13.60
N VAL A 71 -4.67 -2.86 -13.47
CA VAL A 71 -4.64 -2.05 -12.25
C VAL A 71 -5.77 -1.03 -12.34
N ASP A 72 -6.63 -1.00 -11.34
CA ASP A 72 -7.63 0.05 -11.22
C ASP A 72 -6.95 1.37 -10.84
N THR A 73 -6.94 2.30 -11.80
CA THR A 73 -6.37 3.64 -11.65
C THR A 73 -7.43 4.71 -11.43
N SER A 74 -8.71 4.34 -11.31
CA SER A 74 -9.82 5.28 -11.13
C SER A 74 -9.68 6.13 -9.85
N CYS A 75 -8.99 5.59 -8.85
CA CYS A 75 -8.70 6.24 -7.58
C CYS A 75 -7.44 7.13 -7.60
N TYR A 76 -6.68 7.13 -8.71
CA TYR A 76 -5.47 7.94 -8.80
C TYR A 76 -5.83 9.41 -8.97
N PRO A 77 -5.10 10.33 -8.32
CA PRO A 77 -5.29 11.74 -8.58
C PRO A 77 -4.96 12.03 -10.05
N PRO A 78 -5.63 13.02 -10.68
CA PRO A 78 -5.29 13.41 -12.05
C PRO A 78 -3.81 13.81 -12.10
N ALA A 79 -3.15 13.53 -13.23
CA ALA A 79 -1.70 13.72 -13.40
C ALA A 79 -1.22 15.14 -13.02
N SER A 80 -2.09 16.14 -13.15
CA SER A 80 -1.84 17.52 -12.73
C SER A 80 -1.57 17.67 -11.22
N MET A 81 -2.25 16.90 -10.35
CA MET A 81 -2.04 16.96 -8.91
C MET A 81 -0.73 16.25 -8.48
N VAL A 82 -0.31 15.21 -9.21
CA VAL A 82 0.96 14.51 -8.96
C VAL A 82 2.16 15.44 -9.22
N GLN A 83 2.05 16.37 -10.18
CA GLN A 83 3.10 17.35 -10.46
C GLN A 83 3.20 18.44 -9.37
N VAL A 84 2.12 18.72 -8.64
CA VAL A 84 2.16 19.67 -7.51
C VAL A 84 2.88 19.06 -6.32
N ALA A 85 2.63 17.78 -6.01
CA ALA A 85 3.28 17.09 -4.89
C ALA A 85 4.79 16.82 -5.08
N ARG A 86 5.30 16.94 -6.32
CA ARG A 86 6.73 16.76 -6.65
C ARG A 86 7.54 18.06 -6.65
N ARG A 87 6.91 19.22 -6.45
CA ARG A 87 7.65 20.45 -6.22
C ARG A 87 8.11 20.43 -4.76
N GLU A 88 9.39 20.19 -4.55
CA GLU A 88 10.03 20.40 -3.25
C GLU A 88 9.74 21.83 -2.77
N PRO A 89 9.53 22.06 -1.46
CA PRO A 89 9.53 23.41 -0.94
C PRO A 89 10.91 24.02 -1.19
N GLU A 90 10.96 25.19 -1.83
CA GLU A 90 12.20 25.95 -2.01
C GLU A 90 12.89 26.14 -0.64
N PRO A 91 14.23 26.03 -0.56
CA PRO A 91 14.92 26.31 0.68
C PRO A 91 14.71 27.79 1.05
N GLU A 92 14.12 28.02 2.22
CA GLU A 92 13.94 29.36 2.78
C GLU A 92 15.33 30.00 2.93
N GLN A 93 15.63 31.01 2.11
CA GLN A 93 16.89 31.75 2.20
C GLN A 93 16.90 32.50 3.54
N GLY A 94 17.63 31.95 4.51
CA GLY A 94 17.95 32.63 5.75
C GLY A 94 18.65 33.96 5.44
N HIS A 95 17.96 35.06 5.72
CA HIS A 95 18.53 36.39 5.71
C HIS A 95 19.57 36.47 6.83
N ALA A 96 20.85 36.36 6.49
CA ALA A 96 21.93 36.68 7.40
C ALA A 96 21.89 38.19 7.66
N THR A 97 21.50 38.59 8.87
CA THR A 97 21.82 39.92 9.37
C THR A 97 23.22 39.85 9.98
N GLU A 98 24.16 40.54 9.35
CA GLU A 98 25.45 40.92 9.95
C GLU A 98 25.23 41.92 11.08
N ASP A 99 25.79 41.64 12.26
CA ASP A 99 26.41 42.62 13.17
C ASP A 99 27.54 41.92 13.95
#